data_AF-A0A4V6BEC2-F1
#
_entry.id   AF-A0A4V6BEC2-F1
#
_cell.length_a   1.000
_cell.length_b   1.000
_cell.length_c   1.000
_cell.angle_alpha   90.00
_cell.angle_beta   90.00
_cell.angle_gamma   90.00
#
_symmetry.space_group_name_H-M   'P 1'
#
loop_
_entity.id
_entity.type
_entity.pdbx_description
1 polymer ?
#
loop_
_entity_poly.entity_id
_entity_poly.type
_entity_poly.pdbx_seq_one_letter_code
_entity_poly.pdbx_strand_id
1 'polypeptide(L)'
;MRNITEYRLVIASPSDVFEERKAVFEAIAELNMQLEGSNISVRAIGWEESVSPGIGTEPQAVINKQLFQSYDMLIAVFGAKLGTPTKSFRSGSIEEIEKAIAATESVFEDQRIQIYFKDSIPALSKIDAGELADVLAFRSQLGEQGILYSTFLEPGELSKAVRINVQRAVMKLLNSAKEVQNTSAPALTSIELTNFDEPDEPGFLDLMEASERAVAEMTRELEGLSKIVDEIGNEATKQTATFEQLNAADVSTTVKKSSANDFAAFLVTNAQQLLDRSSRARILFRNLFEAQTELQLIILGNLKEEELAKAKHAMTQGFSEMLTNAIGTRDTMIAFKQTVEALPRITSQFNRAKKRLVEAITENIDYLNDVERGTLKLIFD
;
A
#
# COMPACT_ATOMS: atom_id res chain seq x y z
N MET A 1 -5.00 -24.40 34.35
CA MET A 1 -4.64 -22.96 34.22
C MET A 1 -4.12 -22.76 32.80
N ARG A 2 -4.62 -21.76 32.06
CA ARG A 2 -3.99 -21.36 30.79
C ARG A 2 -2.77 -20.51 31.17
N ASN A 3 -1.58 -20.88 30.71
CA ASN A 3 -0.40 -20.03 30.82
C ASN A 3 -0.42 -19.06 29.64
N ILE A 4 -0.48 -17.77 29.91
CA ILE A 4 -0.43 -16.70 28.91
C ILE A 4 0.88 -15.94 29.12
N THR A 5 1.66 -15.78 28.06
CA THR A 5 2.87 -14.94 28.04
C THR A 5 2.45 -13.51 27.69
N GLU A 6 2.60 -12.58 28.63
CA GLU A 6 2.28 -11.16 28.43
C GLU A 6 3.53 -10.37 28.07
N TYR A 7 3.50 -9.63 26.96
CA TYR A 7 4.54 -8.67 26.57
C TYR A 7 4.09 -7.23 26.86
N ARG A 8 4.97 -6.43 27.45
CA ARG A 8 4.68 -5.08 27.92
C ARG A 8 5.25 -4.03 26.97
N LEU A 9 4.37 -3.23 26.39
CA LEU A 9 4.68 -2.15 25.46
C LEU A 9 4.51 -0.81 26.16
N VAL A 10 5.60 -0.06 26.31
CA VAL A 10 5.55 1.29 26.89
C VAL A 10 5.31 2.30 25.77
N ILE A 11 4.33 3.17 25.98
CA ILE A 11 4.00 4.26 25.05
C ILE A 11 4.57 5.56 25.60
N ALA A 12 5.62 6.04 24.96
CA ALA A 12 6.21 7.34 25.19
C ALA A 12 5.59 8.36 24.23
N SER A 13 4.95 9.40 24.76
CA SER A 13 4.46 10.49 23.92
C SER A 13 4.33 11.78 24.73
N PRO A 14 4.61 12.95 24.12
CA PRO A 14 4.31 14.22 24.73
C PRO A 14 2.80 14.50 24.81
N SER A 15 2.42 15.53 25.55
CA SER A 15 1.02 15.84 25.86
C SER A 15 0.20 16.37 24.67
N ASP A 16 0.84 16.75 23.56
CA ASP A 16 0.20 17.33 22.37
C ASP A 16 -0.35 16.29 21.38
N VAL A 17 -0.13 15.00 21.64
CA VAL A 17 -0.56 13.87 20.80
C VAL A 17 -1.48 12.90 21.56
N PHE A 18 -2.41 13.45 22.35
CA PHE A 18 -3.33 12.68 23.19
C PHE A 18 -4.24 11.74 22.37
N GLU A 19 -4.81 12.23 21.27
CA GLU A 19 -5.69 11.44 20.39
C GLU A 19 -4.92 10.30 19.70
N GLU A 20 -3.68 10.58 19.28
CA GLU A 20 -2.78 9.60 18.70
C GLU A 20 -2.41 8.51 19.71
N ARG A 21 -2.09 8.90 20.95
CA ARG A 21 -1.85 7.96 22.04
C ARG A 21 -3.06 7.04 22.23
N LYS A 22 -4.27 7.59 22.29
CA LYS A 22 -5.51 6.80 22.42
C LYS A 22 -5.64 5.79 21.27
N ALA A 23 -5.34 6.22 20.05
CA ALA A 23 -5.35 5.34 18.88
C ALA A 23 -4.32 4.18 18.98
N VAL A 24 -3.16 4.41 19.60
CA VAL A 24 -2.20 3.32 19.91
C VAL A 24 -2.79 2.32 20.90
N PHE A 25 -3.42 2.78 21.98
CA PHE A 25 -4.06 1.88 22.96
C PHE A 25 -5.18 1.04 22.32
N GLU A 26 -6.01 1.66 21.48
CA GLU A 26 -7.08 0.98 20.73
C GLU A 26 -6.51 -0.06 19.77
N ALA A 27 -5.43 0.26 19.05
CA ALA A 27 -4.75 -0.67 18.15
C ALA A 27 -4.23 -1.92 18.87
N ILE A 28 -3.69 -1.75 20.08
CA ILE A 28 -3.22 -2.88 20.91
C ILE A 28 -4.40 -3.69 21.46
N ALA A 29 -5.51 -3.04 21.83
CA ALA A 29 -6.72 -3.75 22.25
C ALA A 29 -7.30 -4.60 21.11
N GLU A 30 -7.38 -4.07 19.90
CA GLU A 30 -7.79 -4.81 18.69
C GLU A 30 -6.84 -5.97 18.39
N LEU A 31 -5.54 -5.76 18.50
CA LEU A 31 -4.54 -6.82 18.31
C LEU A 31 -4.74 -7.96 19.31
N ASN A 32 -5.02 -7.66 20.58
CA ASN A 32 -5.29 -8.71 21.57
C ASN A 32 -6.51 -9.56 21.23
N MET A 33 -7.55 -8.97 20.61
CA MET A 33 -8.70 -9.74 20.13
C MET A 33 -8.29 -10.74 19.03
N GLN A 34 -7.35 -10.36 18.17
CA GLN A 34 -6.80 -11.25 17.12
C GLN A 34 -5.87 -12.31 17.69
N LEU A 35 -5.18 -12.02 18.79
CA LEU A 35 -4.30 -12.95 19.50
C LEU A 35 -5.06 -13.92 20.42
N GLU A 36 -6.39 -13.84 20.51
CA GLU A 36 -7.19 -14.78 21.29
C GLU A 36 -6.95 -16.22 20.84
N GLY A 37 -6.44 -17.05 21.75
CA GLY A 37 -6.09 -18.45 21.48
C GLY A 37 -4.59 -18.71 21.25
N SER A 38 -3.76 -17.67 21.08
CA SER A 38 -2.31 -17.80 20.85
C SER A 38 -1.46 -18.00 22.12
N ASN A 39 -2.09 -18.02 23.31
CA ASN A 39 -1.43 -17.97 24.63
C ASN A 39 -0.47 -16.77 24.80
N ILE A 40 -0.60 -15.72 23.98
CA ILE A 40 0.14 -14.47 24.10
C ILE A 40 -0.85 -13.32 24.32
N SER A 41 -0.45 -12.37 25.16
CA SER A 41 -1.12 -11.07 25.27
C SER A 41 -0.11 -9.95 25.17
N VAL A 42 -0.57 -8.80 24.68
CA VAL A 42 0.22 -7.58 24.56
C VAL A 42 -0.41 -6.50 25.42
N ARG A 43 0.34 -5.90 26.32
CA ARG A 43 -0.16 -4.88 27.24
C ARG A 43 0.48 -3.54 26.95
N ALA A 44 -0.32 -2.59 26.48
CA ALA A 44 0.07 -1.19 26.37
C ALA A 44 0.10 -0.52 27.75
N ILE A 45 1.13 0.30 27.99
CA ILE A 45 1.37 0.98 29.27
C ILE A 45 1.77 2.43 28.98
N GLY A 46 1.05 3.37 29.57
CA GLY A 46 1.31 4.81 29.46
C GLY A 46 1.34 5.48 30.83
N TRP A 47 1.94 6.67 30.90
CA TRP A 47 2.18 7.34 32.18
C TRP A 47 0.93 7.78 32.94
N GLU A 48 -0.17 8.09 32.24
CA GLU A 48 -1.41 8.60 32.87
C GLU A 48 -2.20 7.49 33.60
N GLU A 49 -2.16 6.27 33.07
CA GLU A 49 -2.96 5.15 33.58
C GLU A 49 -2.17 4.22 34.50
N SER A 50 -0.84 4.24 34.41
CA SER A 50 0.03 3.24 35.05
C SER A 50 1.08 3.81 36.00
N VAL A 51 1.11 5.13 36.24
CA VAL A 51 2.02 5.76 37.20
C VAL A 51 1.23 6.30 38.39
N SER A 52 1.61 5.86 39.59
CA SER A 52 1.08 6.44 40.84
C SER A 52 1.92 7.65 41.26
N PRO A 53 1.32 8.69 41.86
CA PRO A 53 2.06 9.80 42.45
C PRO A 53 3.10 9.29 43.45
N GLY A 54 4.31 9.84 43.41
CA GLY A 54 5.42 9.38 44.23
C GLY A 54 6.51 10.44 44.39
N ILE A 55 7.51 10.15 45.23
CA ILE A 55 8.64 11.05 45.48
C ILE A 55 9.84 10.60 44.65
N GLY A 56 10.41 11.53 43.89
CA GLY A 56 11.62 11.34 43.09
C GLY A 56 12.43 12.63 42.98
N THR A 57 13.56 12.58 42.28
CA THR A 57 14.44 13.74 42.09
C THR A 57 13.84 14.83 41.20
N GLU A 58 12.89 14.44 40.34
CA GLU A 58 12.06 15.29 39.48
C GLU A 58 10.82 14.49 39.04
N PRO A 59 9.72 15.14 38.58
CA PRO A 59 8.49 14.44 38.20
C PRO A 59 8.69 13.33 37.16
N GLN A 60 9.53 13.57 36.14
CA GLN A 60 9.83 12.58 35.10
C GLN A 60 10.58 11.36 35.67
N ALA A 61 11.44 11.52 36.68
CA ALA A 61 12.15 10.40 37.29
C ALA A 61 11.21 9.43 38.03
N VAL A 62 10.08 9.92 38.55
CA VAL A 62 9.04 9.09 39.18
C VAL A 62 8.30 8.26 38.14
N ILE A 63 7.99 8.86 36.99
CA ILE A 63 7.38 8.20 35.83
C ILE A 63 8.32 7.13 35.27
N ASN A 64 9.57 7.51 35.01
CA ASN A 64 10.56 6.63 34.39
C ASN A 64 10.83 5.40 35.25
N LYS A 65 10.92 5.56 36.58
CA LYS A 65 11.12 4.45 37.51
C LYS A 65 9.98 3.44 37.50
N GLN A 66 8.75 3.88 37.25
CA GLN A 66 7.55 3.01 37.28
C GLN A 66 7.27 2.36 35.92
N LEU A 67 7.53 3.05 34.81
CA LEU A 67 7.23 2.54 33.47
C LEU A 67 8.34 1.67 32.88
N PHE A 68 9.60 2.05 33.08
CA PHE A 68 10.74 1.44 32.39
C PHE A 68 11.46 0.35 33.20
N GLN A 69 10.87 -0.11 34.31
CA GLN A 69 11.44 -1.19 35.12
C GLN A 69 11.32 -2.57 34.47
N SER A 70 10.30 -2.79 33.64
CA SER A 70 10.02 -4.07 32.97
C SER A 70 9.13 -3.82 31.77
N TYR A 71 9.76 -3.57 30.63
CA TYR A 71 9.10 -3.43 29.33
C TYR A 71 9.86 -4.22 28.29
N ASP A 72 9.16 -4.68 27.26
CA ASP A 72 9.73 -5.48 26.19
C ASP A 72 9.93 -4.63 24.92
N MET A 73 9.04 -3.64 24.70
CA MET A 73 9.10 -2.74 23.55
C MET A 73 8.68 -1.30 23.93
N LEU A 74 9.35 -0.32 23.33
CA LEU A 74 9.03 1.11 23.43
C LEU A 74 8.36 1.60 22.13
N ILE A 75 7.21 2.24 22.25
CA ILE A 75 6.53 2.96 21.17
C ILE A 75 6.59 4.45 21.48
N ALA A 76 7.36 5.20 20.70
CA ALA A 76 7.47 6.65 20.81
C ALA A 76 6.63 7.35 19.75
N VAL A 77 5.75 8.27 20.15
CA VAL A 77 4.92 9.07 19.24
C VAL A 77 5.17 10.55 19.49
N PHE A 78 5.54 11.29 18.44
CA PHE A 78 5.87 12.71 18.50
C PHE A 78 4.93 13.57 17.65
N GLY A 79 4.55 14.72 18.21
CA GLY A 79 3.80 15.77 17.52
C GLY A 79 4.70 16.96 17.22
N ALA A 80 4.25 18.15 17.62
CA ALA A 80 5.04 19.38 17.53
C ALA A 80 5.99 19.57 18.73
N LYS A 81 5.89 18.72 19.75
CA LYS A 81 6.74 18.76 20.95
C LYS A 81 7.63 17.53 21.07
N LEU A 82 8.84 17.73 21.60
CA LEU A 82 9.72 16.64 22.03
C LEU A 82 9.39 16.12 23.44
N GLY A 83 8.79 16.94 24.30
CA GLY A 83 8.52 16.63 25.71
C GLY A 83 9.32 17.49 26.69
N THR A 84 9.21 17.16 27.98
CA THR A 84 9.79 17.97 29.07
C THR A 84 11.26 17.62 29.29
N PRO A 85 12.19 18.59 29.38
CA PRO A 85 13.60 18.34 29.68
C PRO A 85 13.81 17.58 31.00
N THR A 86 14.85 16.75 31.05
CA THR A 86 15.34 16.13 32.30
C THR A 86 16.70 16.71 32.67
N LYS A 87 17.25 16.35 33.83
CA LYS A 87 18.58 16.83 34.27
C LYS A 87 19.72 16.56 33.28
N SER A 88 19.60 15.52 32.46
CA SER A 88 20.67 15.06 31.57
C SER A 88 20.30 15.07 30.09
N PHE A 89 19.02 15.19 29.73
CA PHE A 89 18.55 15.10 28.35
C PHE A 89 17.58 16.23 27.99
N ARG A 90 17.55 16.57 26.70
CA ARG A 90 16.70 17.64 26.15
C ARG A 90 15.19 17.36 26.27
N SER A 91 14.81 16.09 26.45
CA SER A 91 13.45 15.65 26.78
C SER A 91 13.47 14.29 27.48
N GLY A 92 12.49 14.03 28.35
CA GLY A 92 12.23 12.71 28.93
C GLY A 92 12.04 11.62 27.87
N SER A 93 11.33 11.92 26.77
CA SER A 93 11.14 10.94 25.68
C SER A 93 12.43 10.64 24.91
N ILE A 94 13.36 11.60 24.84
CA ILE A 94 14.69 11.37 24.27
C ILE A 94 15.51 10.48 25.21
N GLU A 95 15.50 10.76 26.52
CA GLU A 95 16.18 9.91 27.51
C GLU A 95 15.69 8.46 27.45
N GLU A 96 14.40 8.25 27.22
CA GLU A 96 13.78 6.93 27.09
C GLU A 96 14.22 6.21 25.82
N ILE A 97 14.24 6.91 24.68
CA ILE A 97 14.70 6.36 23.40
C ILE A 97 16.20 6.00 23.47
N GLU A 98 17.05 6.90 23.96
CA GLU A 98 18.50 6.66 24.12
C GLU A 98 18.79 5.45 25.02
N LYS A 99 18.03 5.27 26.11
CA LYS A 99 18.15 4.09 26.97
C LYS A 99 17.69 2.82 26.27
N ALA A 100 16.60 2.87 25.52
CA ALA A 100 16.12 1.72 24.77
C ALA A 100 17.11 1.34 23.64
N ILE A 101 17.77 2.32 23.03
CA ILE A 101 18.84 2.11 22.03
C ILE A 101 20.03 1.39 22.70
N ALA A 102 20.45 1.87 23.87
CA ALA A 102 21.57 1.30 24.62
C ALA A 102 21.29 -0.08 25.22
N ALA A 103 20.03 -0.49 25.34
CA ALA A 103 19.66 -1.82 25.82
C ALA A 103 20.02 -2.89 24.77
N THR A 104 20.90 -3.82 25.15
CA THR A 104 21.37 -4.92 24.29
C THR A 104 20.57 -6.21 24.45
N GLU A 105 19.71 -6.30 25.47
CA GLU A 105 18.89 -7.46 25.78
C GLU A 105 17.41 -7.06 25.74
N SER A 106 16.72 -7.45 24.67
CA SER A 106 15.26 -7.36 24.56
C SER A 106 14.75 -8.62 23.87
N VAL A 107 13.58 -9.10 24.30
CA VAL A 107 12.91 -10.22 23.64
C VAL A 107 12.65 -9.88 22.16
N PHE A 108 12.31 -8.63 21.85
CA PHE A 108 12.05 -8.15 20.49
C PHE A 108 13.30 -7.74 19.70
N GLU A 109 14.52 -7.99 20.22
CA GLU A 109 15.80 -7.71 19.55
C GLU A 109 15.86 -6.26 18.98
N ASP A 110 16.01 -6.14 17.66
CA ASP A 110 16.11 -4.87 16.94
C ASP A 110 14.77 -4.12 16.83
N GLN A 111 13.64 -4.80 17.08
CA GLN A 111 12.29 -4.23 17.04
C GLN A 111 11.82 -3.70 18.40
N ARG A 112 12.71 -3.61 19.39
CA ARG A 112 12.41 -3.11 20.74
C ARG A 112 12.02 -1.64 20.80
N ILE A 113 12.16 -0.87 19.70
CA ILE A 113 11.77 0.53 19.60
C ILE A 113 11.01 0.77 18.30
N GLN A 114 9.87 1.46 18.39
CA GLN A 114 9.14 1.97 17.24
C GLN A 114 8.92 3.47 17.44
N ILE A 115 9.28 4.28 16.45
CA ILE A 115 9.21 5.75 16.54
C ILE A 115 8.30 6.28 15.44
N TYR A 116 7.34 7.13 15.81
CA TYR A 116 6.33 7.70 14.93
C TYR A 116 6.29 9.22 15.05
N PHE A 117 6.30 9.93 13.93
CA PHE A 117 6.18 11.39 13.87
C PHE A 117 4.90 11.80 13.14
N LYS A 118 4.14 12.71 13.75
CA LYS A 118 2.98 13.33 13.12
C LYS A 118 3.45 14.35 12.08
N ASP A 119 3.07 14.14 10.82
CA ASP A 119 3.45 15.01 9.69
C ASP A 119 2.31 15.96 9.29
N SER A 120 1.65 16.54 10.30
CA SER A 120 0.63 17.57 10.09
C SER A 120 0.94 18.80 10.93
N ILE A 121 0.82 19.98 10.31
CA ILE A 121 1.11 21.28 10.95
C ILE A 121 -0.11 21.70 11.76
N PRO A 122 -0.02 21.82 13.10
CA PRO A 122 -1.11 22.39 13.91
C PRO A 122 -1.43 23.83 13.49
N ALA A 123 -2.52 24.41 13.99
CA ALA A 123 -2.79 25.84 13.76
C ALA A 123 -1.57 26.69 14.21
N LEU A 124 -1.09 27.60 13.34
CA LEU A 124 0.09 28.47 13.55
C LEU A 124 0.10 29.18 14.91
N SER A 125 -1.08 29.45 15.49
CA SER A 125 -1.24 30.08 16.81
C SER A 125 -0.88 29.19 18.00
N LYS A 126 -0.71 27.88 17.80
CA LYS A 126 -0.43 26.87 18.85
C LYS A 126 0.95 26.22 18.71
N ILE A 127 1.75 26.63 17.71
CA ILE A 127 3.07 26.06 17.43
C ILE A 127 4.14 26.98 18.03
N ASP A 128 4.99 26.42 18.88
CA ASP A 128 6.27 27.04 19.21
C ASP A 128 7.29 26.61 18.14
N ALA A 129 7.80 27.57 17.37
CA ALA A 129 8.74 27.31 16.29
C ALA A 129 10.07 26.69 16.79
N GLY A 130 10.46 26.95 18.04
CA GLY A 130 11.63 26.34 18.66
C GLY A 130 11.42 24.86 18.97
N GLU A 131 10.27 24.50 19.56
CA GLU A 131 9.94 23.10 19.86
C GLU A 131 9.83 22.26 18.57
N LEU A 132 9.22 22.81 17.52
CA LEU A 132 9.12 22.13 16.22
C LEU A 132 10.49 21.95 15.57
N ALA A 133 11.37 22.95 15.63
CA ALA A 133 12.73 22.84 15.12
C ALA A 133 13.51 21.74 15.84
N ASP A 134 13.30 21.58 17.15
CA ASP A 134 13.94 20.53 17.92
C ASP A 134 13.42 19.12 17.56
N VAL A 135 12.12 18.96 17.30
CA VAL A 135 11.55 17.70 16.77
C VAL A 135 12.19 17.34 15.43
N LEU A 136 12.33 18.31 14.52
CA LEU A 136 12.95 18.10 13.21
C LEU A 136 14.44 17.74 13.33
N ALA A 137 15.17 18.40 14.25
CA ALA A 137 16.57 18.07 14.50
C ALA A 137 16.74 16.64 15.05
N PHE A 138 15.86 16.24 15.98
CA PHE A 138 15.85 14.88 16.52
C PHE A 138 15.52 13.84 15.44
N ARG A 139 14.54 14.14 14.57
CA ARG A 139 14.19 13.30 13.41
C ARG A 139 15.39 13.07 12.49
N SER A 140 16.20 14.11 12.23
CA SER A 140 17.43 13.98 11.44
C SER A 140 18.50 13.14 12.16
N GLN A 141 18.68 13.34 13.47
CA GLN A 141 19.67 12.60 14.27
C GLN A 141 19.40 11.09 14.30
N LEU A 142 18.13 10.67 14.38
CA LEU A 142 17.75 9.26 14.33
C LEU A 142 18.22 8.59 13.02
N GLY A 143 18.10 9.31 11.90
CA GLY A 143 18.59 8.85 10.60
C GLY A 143 20.10 8.62 10.58
N GLU A 144 20.88 9.51 11.19
CA GLU A 144 22.35 9.36 11.29
C GLU A 144 22.77 8.19 12.19
N GLN A 145 21.96 7.85 13.20
CA GLN A 145 22.18 6.72 14.09
C GLN A 145 21.69 5.37 13.51
N GLY A 146 21.13 5.38 12.29
CA GLY A 146 20.60 4.18 11.63
C GLY A 146 19.26 3.70 12.20
N ILE A 147 18.52 4.58 12.89
CA ILE A 147 17.24 4.27 13.53
C ILE A 147 16.10 4.69 12.62
N LEU A 148 15.26 3.72 12.26
CA LEU A 148 14.10 3.96 11.41
C LEU A 148 12.93 4.54 12.23
N TYR A 149 12.29 5.56 11.67
CA TYR A 149 11.02 6.11 12.17
C TYR A 149 9.99 6.13 11.06
N SER A 150 8.71 6.13 11.41
CA SER A 150 7.59 6.28 10.48
C SER A 150 6.91 7.64 10.66
N THR A 151 6.20 8.09 9.62
CA THR A 151 5.37 9.31 9.68
C THR A 151 3.91 8.98 9.47
N PHE A 152 3.01 9.81 10.01
CA PHE A 152 1.57 9.65 9.86
C PHE A 152 0.86 11.00 9.85
N LEU A 153 -0.26 11.11 9.14
CA LEU A 153 -1.06 12.34 9.07
C LEU A 153 -2.18 12.34 10.11
N GLU A 154 -2.86 11.21 10.25
CA GLU A 154 -4.06 11.04 11.09
C GLU A 154 -3.92 9.87 12.08
N PRO A 155 -4.62 9.89 13.24
CA PRO A 155 -4.57 8.82 14.22
C PRO A 155 -4.92 7.43 13.68
N GLY A 156 -5.77 7.34 12.65
CA GLY A 156 -6.14 6.07 12.01
C GLY A 156 -4.97 5.41 11.29
N GLU A 157 -4.09 6.20 10.64
CA GLU A 157 -2.87 5.69 10.00
C GLU A 157 -1.87 5.19 11.05
N LEU A 158 -1.72 5.93 12.15
CA LEU A 158 -0.89 5.53 13.28
C LEU A 158 -1.37 4.21 13.90
N SER A 159 -2.68 4.09 14.15
CA SER A 159 -3.30 2.86 14.69
C SER A 159 -2.99 1.65 13.79
N LYS A 160 -3.19 1.79 12.47
CA LYS A 160 -2.88 0.74 11.50
C LYS A 160 -1.39 0.37 11.53
N ALA A 161 -0.50 1.36 11.52
CA ALA A 161 0.94 1.15 11.49
C ALA A 161 1.45 0.47 12.78
N VAL A 162 1.00 0.91 13.94
CA VAL A 162 1.32 0.30 15.24
C VAL A 162 0.85 -1.15 15.28
N ARG A 163 -0.42 -1.40 14.91
CA ARG A 163 -0.98 -2.76 14.94
C ARG A 163 -0.14 -3.72 14.10
N ILE A 164 0.17 -3.34 12.86
CA ILE A 164 0.98 -4.14 11.93
C ILE A 164 2.38 -4.40 12.49
N ASN A 165 3.07 -3.36 12.96
CA ASN A 165 4.47 -3.48 13.38
C ASN A 165 4.60 -4.28 14.68
N VAL A 166 3.70 -4.08 15.65
CA VAL A 166 3.67 -4.85 16.89
C VAL A 166 3.30 -6.31 16.61
N GLN A 167 2.31 -6.56 15.76
CA GLN A 167 1.95 -7.92 15.35
C GLN A 167 3.15 -8.64 14.71
N ARG A 168 3.85 -7.98 13.77
CA ARG A 168 5.04 -8.54 13.12
C ARG A 168 6.12 -8.93 14.15
N ALA A 169 6.36 -8.06 15.13
CA ALA A 169 7.33 -8.33 16.18
C ALA A 169 6.94 -9.53 17.05
N VAL A 170 5.66 -9.64 17.45
CA VAL A 170 5.15 -10.78 18.22
C VAL A 170 5.25 -12.08 17.42
N MET A 171 4.91 -12.05 16.13
CA MET A 171 5.00 -13.24 15.26
C MET A 171 6.44 -13.69 15.03
N LYS A 172 7.39 -12.76 14.91
CA LYS A 172 8.82 -13.09 14.84
C LYS A 172 9.26 -13.92 16.05
N LEU A 173 8.86 -13.51 17.26
CA LEU A 173 9.18 -14.24 18.50
C LEU A 173 8.59 -15.65 18.51
N LEU A 174 7.34 -15.78 18.08
CA LEU A 174 6.66 -17.07 17.99
C LEU A 174 7.38 -18.03 17.04
N ASN A 175 7.90 -17.52 15.92
CA ASN A 175 8.59 -18.33 14.93
C ASN A 175 10.00 -18.72 15.39
N SER A 176 10.76 -17.79 15.99
CA SER A 176 12.08 -18.08 16.56
C SER A 176 11.99 -19.08 17.72
N ALA A 177 10.92 -19.07 18.52
CA ALA A 177 10.70 -20.05 19.58
C ALA A 177 10.38 -21.46 19.06
N LYS A 178 9.79 -21.58 17.86
CA LYS A 178 9.50 -22.87 17.20
C LYS A 178 10.76 -23.48 16.55
N GLU A 179 11.67 -22.67 16.02
CA GLU A 179 12.92 -23.14 15.41
C GLU A 179 13.89 -23.78 16.40
N VAL A 180 13.95 -23.28 17.65
CA VAL A 180 14.85 -23.81 18.70
C VAL A 180 14.44 -25.22 19.19
N GLN A 181 13.19 -25.65 18.95
CA GLN A 181 12.72 -26.98 19.37
C GLN A 181 12.95 -28.09 18.33
N ASN A 182 13.43 -27.78 17.11
CA ASN A 182 13.53 -28.72 15.99
C ASN A 182 14.97 -29.00 15.48
N THR A 183 15.97 -29.03 16.36
CA THR A 183 17.32 -29.48 15.99
C THR A 183 17.55 -30.96 16.29
N SER A 184 17.04 -31.83 15.42
CA SER A 184 17.62 -33.16 15.21
C SER A 184 17.35 -33.60 13.77
N ALA A 185 18.40 -33.57 12.94
CA ALA A 185 18.37 -34.04 11.55
C ALA A 185 18.06 -35.55 11.50
N PRO A 186 17.28 -36.02 10.50
CA PRO A 186 17.96 -36.60 9.34
C PRO A 186 17.26 -36.44 7.97
N ALA A 187 18.11 -36.58 6.94
CA ALA A 187 17.88 -37.10 5.59
C ALA A 187 16.65 -36.65 4.79
N LEU A 188 16.95 -35.89 3.72
CA LEU A 188 16.10 -35.62 2.55
C LEU A 188 15.29 -36.85 2.12
N THR A 189 14.06 -36.92 2.60
CA THR A 189 13.02 -37.75 2.02
C THR A 189 11.90 -36.78 1.68
N SER A 190 11.56 -36.74 0.40
CA SER A 190 10.53 -35.88 -0.20
C SER A 190 9.29 -35.78 0.69
N ILE A 191 9.09 -34.61 1.31
CA ILE A 191 7.85 -34.29 2.01
C ILE A 191 6.90 -33.69 0.98
N GLU A 192 5.81 -34.40 0.70
CA GLU A 192 4.66 -33.85 0.00
C GLU A 192 4.09 -32.70 0.83
N LEU A 193 4.12 -31.50 0.25
CA LEU A 193 3.48 -30.29 0.77
C LEU A 193 1.97 -30.55 0.87
N THR A 194 1.48 -30.88 2.06
CA THR A 194 0.05 -30.82 2.33
C THR A 194 -0.24 -30.11 3.65
N ASN A 195 -0.91 -28.97 3.48
CA ASN A 195 -1.71 -28.19 4.43
C ASN A 195 -0.96 -27.35 5.47
N PHE A 196 -0.55 -26.15 5.05
CA PHE A 196 -0.61 -24.94 5.86
C PHE A 196 -1.83 -24.12 5.40
N ASP A 197 -2.67 -23.70 6.34
CA ASP A 197 -3.97 -23.04 6.10
C ASP A 197 -3.96 -21.59 6.66
N GLU A 198 -2.82 -20.92 6.57
CA GLU A 198 -2.69 -19.45 6.63
C GLU A 198 -2.14 -18.99 5.28
N PRO A 199 -2.67 -17.90 4.67
CA PRO A 199 -2.11 -17.40 3.41
C PRO A 199 -0.68 -16.93 3.67
N ASP A 200 0.29 -17.59 3.04
CA ASP A 200 1.72 -17.25 3.15
C ASP A 200 1.92 -15.76 2.82
N GLU A 201 2.59 -15.01 3.71
CA GLU A 201 3.06 -13.65 3.37
C GLU A 201 4.09 -13.78 2.24
N PRO A 202 3.90 -13.09 1.11
CA PRO A 202 4.72 -13.28 -0.08
C PRO A 202 6.16 -12.81 0.17
N GLY A 203 7.14 -13.67 -0.13
CA GLY A 203 8.55 -13.35 -0.02
C GLY A 203 8.99 -12.36 -1.11
N PHE A 204 10.21 -11.83 -0.97
CA PHE A 204 10.80 -10.90 -1.96
C PHE A 204 10.75 -11.44 -3.40
N LEU A 205 11.09 -12.72 -3.59
CA LEU A 205 11.06 -13.36 -4.91
C LEU A 205 9.63 -13.59 -5.41
N ASP A 206 8.68 -13.90 -4.53
CA ASP A 206 7.26 -14.06 -4.89
C ASP A 206 6.68 -12.73 -5.35
N LEU A 207 7.04 -11.65 -4.68
CA LEU A 207 6.62 -10.29 -5.06
C LEU A 207 7.28 -9.81 -6.35
N MET A 208 8.55 -10.15 -6.58
CA MET A 208 9.23 -9.88 -7.85
C MET A 208 8.55 -10.64 -9.00
N GLU A 209 8.30 -11.95 -8.83
CA GLU A 209 7.60 -12.74 -9.83
C GLU A 209 6.18 -12.21 -10.07
N ALA A 210 5.45 -11.87 -9.00
CA ALA A 210 4.11 -11.29 -9.09
C ALA A 210 4.11 -9.97 -9.85
N SER A 211 5.13 -9.12 -9.63
CA SER A 211 5.29 -7.85 -10.33
C SER A 211 5.59 -8.04 -11.82
N GLU A 212 6.56 -8.90 -12.15
CA GLU A 212 6.90 -9.22 -13.55
C GLU A 212 5.70 -9.80 -14.29
N ARG A 213 4.97 -10.72 -13.65
CA ARG A 213 3.75 -11.32 -14.19
C ARG A 213 2.66 -10.26 -14.39
N ALA A 214 2.44 -9.38 -13.42
CA ALA A 214 1.42 -8.34 -13.51
C ALA A 214 1.74 -7.32 -14.63
N VAL A 215 3.01 -6.92 -14.80
CA VAL A 215 3.44 -6.06 -15.91
C VAL A 215 3.20 -6.73 -17.26
N ALA A 216 3.55 -8.01 -17.40
CA ALA A 216 3.33 -8.77 -18.62
C ALA A 216 1.83 -8.92 -18.95
N GLU A 217 0.99 -9.21 -17.94
CA GLU A 217 -0.46 -9.33 -18.11
C GLU A 217 -1.12 -7.98 -18.43
N MET A 218 -0.70 -6.90 -17.78
CA MET A 218 -1.15 -5.55 -18.11
C MET A 218 -0.82 -5.19 -19.55
N THR A 219 0.41 -5.49 -20.00
CA THR A 219 0.84 -5.23 -21.38
C THR A 219 -0.07 -5.96 -22.37
N ARG A 220 -0.38 -7.24 -22.13
CA ARG A 220 -1.33 -8.01 -22.96
C ARG A 220 -2.74 -7.43 -22.96
N GLU A 221 -3.21 -6.90 -21.84
CA GLU A 221 -4.53 -6.25 -21.79
C GLU A 221 -4.53 -4.94 -22.58
N LEU A 222 -3.48 -4.12 -22.50
CA LEU A 222 -3.31 -2.89 -23.30
C LEU A 222 -3.23 -3.21 -24.80
N GLU A 223 -2.45 -4.21 -25.21
CA GLU A 223 -2.39 -4.69 -26.59
C GLU A 223 -3.77 -5.19 -27.07
N GLY A 224 -4.49 -5.92 -26.19
CA GLY A 224 -5.84 -6.39 -26.46
C GLY A 224 -6.85 -5.27 -26.67
N LEU A 225 -6.73 -4.16 -25.93
CA LEU A 225 -7.54 -2.96 -26.12
C LEU A 225 -7.29 -2.34 -27.51
N SER A 226 -6.03 -2.17 -27.89
CA SER A 226 -5.65 -1.66 -29.21
C SER A 226 -6.18 -2.56 -30.35
N LYS A 227 -6.07 -3.88 -30.18
CA LYS A 227 -6.60 -4.85 -31.15
C LYS A 227 -8.11 -4.73 -31.36
N ILE A 228 -8.88 -4.50 -30.29
CA ILE A 228 -10.34 -4.30 -30.41
C ILE A 228 -10.64 -3.01 -31.18
N VAL A 229 -9.90 -1.93 -30.91
CA VAL A 229 -10.04 -0.68 -31.66
C VAL A 229 -9.78 -0.91 -33.15
N ASP A 230 -8.72 -1.63 -33.50
CA ASP A 230 -8.38 -1.96 -34.88
C ASP A 230 -9.46 -2.85 -35.53
N GLU A 231 -9.98 -3.85 -34.82
CA GLU A 231 -11.06 -4.71 -35.29
C GLU A 231 -12.33 -3.91 -35.59
N ILE A 232 -12.71 -2.97 -34.71
CA ILE A 232 -13.85 -2.10 -34.95
C ILE A 232 -13.59 -1.17 -36.14
N GLY A 233 -12.40 -0.60 -36.26
CA GLY A 233 -12.03 0.26 -37.39
C GLY A 233 -12.10 -0.46 -38.73
N ASN A 234 -11.58 -1.68 -38.79
CA ASN A 234 -11.65 -2.54 -39.96
C ASN A 234 -13.10 -2.92 -40.32
N GLU A 235 -13.90 -3.30 -39.32
CA GLU A 235 -15.30 -3.67 -39.55
C GLU A 235 -16.14 -2.46 -39.96
N ALA A 236 -15.89 -1.28 -39.40
CA ALA A 236 -16.53 -0.03 -39.83
C ALA A 236 -16.22 0.29 -41.31
N THR A 237 -14.99 0.06 -41.75
CA THR A 237 -14.58 0.24 -43.15
C THR A 237 -15.33 -0.73 -44.06
N LYS A 238 -15.39 -2.02 -43.70
CA LYS A 238 -16.17 -3.02 -44.46
C LYS A 238 -17.64 -2.65 -44.51
N GLN A 239 -18.23 -2.27 -43.37
CA GLN A 239 -19.64 -1.91 -43.29
C GLN A 239 -19.96 -0.69 -44.15
N THR A 240 -19.04 0.27 -44.26
CA THR A 240 -19.18 1.43 -45.16
C THR A 240 -19.29 0.96 -46.62
N ALA A 241 -18.38 0.09 -47.06
CA ALA A 241 -18.42 -0.48 -48.41
C ALA A 241 -19.69 -1.31 -48.66
N THR A 242 -20.15 -2.09 -47.66
CA THR A 242 -21.42 -2.83 -47.75
C THR A 242 -22.60 -1.87 -47.92
N PHE A 243 -22.66 -0.77 -47.18
CA PHE A 243 -23.73 0.22 -47.34
C PHE A 243 -23.73 0.88 -48.71
N GLU A 244 -22.56 1.20 -49.27
CA GLU A 244 -22.43 1.73 -50.63
C GLU A 244 -22.97 0.75 -51.66
N GLN A 245 -22.62 -0.54 -51.55
CA GLN A 245 -23.13 -1.60 -52.44
C GLN A 245 -24.65 -1.79 -52.31
N LEU A 246 -25.18 -1.84 -51.09
CA LEU A 246 -26.63 -1.95 -50.85
C LEU A 246 -27.38 -0.73 -51.39
N ASN A 247 -26.78 0.46 -51.34
CA ASN A 247 -27.35 1.66 -51.94
C ASN A 247 -27.32 1.61 -53.47
N ALA A 248 -26.22 1.16 -54.07
CA ALA A 248 -26.09 1.03 -55.53
C ALA A 248 -27.02 -0.05 -56.11
N ALA A 249 -27.27 -1.13 -55.37
CA ALA A 249 -28.17 -2.22 -55.76
C ALA A 249 -29.67 -1.92 -55.53
N ASP A 250 -30.01 -0.73 -55.03
CA ASP A 250 -31.38 -0.27 -54.73
C ASP A 250 -32.22 -1.28 -53.93
N VAL A 251 -31.60 -1.95 -52.95
CA VAL A 251 -32.30 -2.92 -52.12
C VAL A 251 -33.27 -2.23 -51.14
N SER A 252 -34.26 -2.98 -50.66
CA SER A 252 -35.24 -2.47 -49.71
C SER A 252 -34.62 -1.91 -48.42
N THR A 253 -35.29 -0.92 -47.82
CA THR A 253 -34.91 -0.34 -46.52
C THR A 253 -34.81 -1.37 -45.41
N THR A 254 -35.58 -2.47 -45.47
CA THR A 254 -35.51 -3.58 -44.51
C THR A 254 -34.16 -4.26 -44.54
N VAL A 255 -33.58 -4.49 -45.72
CA VAL A 255 -32.25 -5.12 -45.87
C VAL A 255 -31.16 -4.19 -45.37
N LYS A 256 -31.21 -2.90 -45.73
CA LYS A 256 -30.27 -1.88 -45.23
C LYS A 256 -30.32 -1.76 -43.71
N LYS A 257 -31.52 -1.79 -43.13
CA LYS A 257 -31.74 -1.77 -41.68
C LYS A 257 -31.19 -3.02 -40.99
N SER A 258 -31.36 -4.20 -41.58
CA SER A 258 -30.80 -5.45 -41.05
C SER A 258 -29.28 -5.36 -40.96
N SER A 259 -28.60 -4.99 -42.06
CA SER A 259 -27.15 -4.84 -42.08
C SER A 259 -26.64 -3.80 -41.06
N ALA A 260 -27.34 -2.67 -40.91
CA ALA A 260 -27.04 -1.69 -39.87
C ALA A 260 -27.10 -2.27 -38.45
N ASN A 261 -28.09 -3.13 -38.21
CA ASN A 261 -28.35 -3.73 -36.90
C ASN A 261 -27.37 -4.87 -36.60
N ASP A 262 -26.90 -5.60 -37.62
CA ASP A 262 -25.86 -6.61 -37.48
C ASP A 262 -24.54 -5.96 -37.05
N PHE A 263 -24.17 -4.84 -37.71
CA PHE A 263 -23.04 -4.03 -37.27
C PHE A 263 -23.25 -3.44 -35.88
N ALA A 264 -24.47 -2.99 -35.54
CA ALA A 264 -24.78 -2.53 -34.20
C ALA A 264 -24.55 -3.61 -33.13
N ALA A 265 -24.90 -4.87 -33.42
CA ALA A 265 -24.65 -6.00 -32.52
C ALA A 265 -23.14 -6.23 -32.33
N PHE A 266 -22.37 -6.18 -33.41
CA PHE A 266 -20.90 -6.24 -33.37
C PHE A 266 -20.30 -5.13 -32.48
N LEU A 267 -20.78 -3.88 -32.61
CA LEU A 267 -20.31 -2.77 -31.77
C LEU A 267 -20.64 -2.99 -30.28
N VAL A 268 -21.82 -3.52 -29.95
CA VAL A 268 -22.19 -3.81 -28.55
C VAL A 268 -21.28 -4.90 -27.96
N THR A 269 -21.01 -5.95 -28.71
CA THR A 269 -20.11 -7.03 -28.26
C THR A 269 -18.71 -6.50 -27.97
N ASN A 270 -18.16 -5.67 -28.85
CA ASN A 270 -16.83 -5.10 -28.65
C ASN A 270 -16.80 -4.04 -27.54
N ALA A 271 -17.86 -3.25 -27.37
CA ALA A 271 -17.99 -2.34 -26.23
C ALA A 271 -17.92 -3.10 -24.90
N GLN A 272 -18.57 -4.27 -24.80
CA GLN A 272 -18.49 -5.10 -23.61
C GLN A 272 -17.07 -5.64 -23.40
N GLN A 273 -16.40 -6.12 -24.47
CA GLN A 273 -15.02 -6.59 -24.35
C GLN A 273 -14.06 -5.49 -23.88
N LEU A 274 -14.21 -4.25 -24.34
CA LEU A 274 -13.44 -3.10 -23.85
C LEU A 274 -13.66 -2.88 -22.35
N LEU A 275 -14.90 -2.97 -21.87
CA LEU A 275 -15.21 -2.83 -20.43
C LEU A 275 -14.60 -3.97 -19.62
N ASP A 276 -14.74 -5.21 -20.07
CA ASP A 276 -14.23 -6.39 -19.36
C ASP A 276 -12.70 -6.37 -19.27
N ARG A 277 -12.02 -5.98 -20.36
CA ARG A 277 -10.56 -5.81 -20.39
C ARG A 277 -10.10 -4.71 -19.44
N SER A 278 -10.72 -3.54 -19.50
CA SER A 278 -10.39 -2.43 -18.59
C SER A 278 -10.57 -2.81 -17.13
N SER A 279 -11.61 -3.59 -16.81
CA SER A 279 -11.89 -4.07 -15.45
C SER A 279 -10.81 -5.02 -14.96
N ARG A 280 -10.37 -5.97 -15.80
CA ARG A 280 -9.23 -6.84 -15.47
C ARG A 280 -7.94 -6.06 -15.32
N ALA A 281 -7.66 -5.14 -16.23
CA ALA A 281 -6.47 -4.30 -16.20
C ALA A 281 -6.41 -3.43 -14.93
N ARG A 282 -7.55 -2.91 -14.45
CA ARG A 282 -7.64 -2.20 -13.15
C ARG A 282 -7.25 -3.07 -11.95
N ILE A 283 -7.67 -4.33 -11.94
CA ILE A 283 -7.32 -5.28 -10.87
C ILE A 283 -5.82 -5.57 -10.93
N LEU A 284 -5.29 -5.87 -12.12
CA LEU A 284 -3.86 -6.12 -12.32
C LEU A 284 -2.99 -4.93 -11.90
N PHE A 285 -3.40 -3.71 -12.26
CA PHE A 285 -2.68 -2.50 -11.87
C PHE A 285 -2.66 -2.29 -10.35
N ARG A 286 -3.77 -2.58 -9.66
CA ARG A 286 -3.84 -2.51 -8.20
C ARG A 286 -2.90 -3.53 -7.55
N ASN A 287 -2.96 -4.78 -7.99
CA ASN A 287 -2.11 -5.84 -7.45
C ASN A 287 -0.63 -5.53 -7.69
N LEU A 288 -0.29 -4.99 -8.87
CA LEU A 288 1.07 -4.52 -9.16
C LEU A 288 1.47 -3.41 -8.20
N PHE A 289 0.61 -2.41 -7.97
CA PHE A 289 0.87 -1.31 -7.04
C PHE A 289 1.09 -1.81 -5.60
N GLU A 290 0.27 -2.75 -5.14
CA GLU A 290 0.39 -3.38 -3.80
C GLU A 290 1.71 -4.15 -3.68
N ALA A 291 2.00 -5.06 -4.62
CA ALA A 291 3.24 -5.84 -4.61
C ALA A 291 4.50 -4.95 -4.67
N GLN A 292 4.43 -3.83 -5.40
CA GLN A 292 5.53 -2.87 -5.51
C GLN A 292 5.71 -2.05 -4.24
N THR A 293 4.62 -1.70 -3.57
CA THR A 293 4.68 -1.07 -2.25
C THR A 293 5.34 -2.01 -1.25
N GLU A 294 5.00 -3.30 -1.27
CA GLU A 294 5.62 -4.32 -0.41
C GLU A 294 7.10 -4.56 -0.75
N LEU A 295 7.45 -4.61 -2.05
CA LEU A 295 8.85 -4.69 -2.49
C LEU A 295 9.66 -3.49 -2.03
N GLN A 296 9.14 -2.27 -2.17
CA GLN A 296 9.82 -1.06 -1.71
C GLN A 296 10.10 -1.14 -0.20
N LEU A 297 9.16 -1.65 0.60
CA LEU A 297 9.33 -1.84 2.03
C LEU A 297 10.41 -2.90 2.36
N ILE A 298 10.48 -3.99 1.60
CA ILE A 298 11.49 -5.05 1.79
C ILE A 298 12.89 -4.58 1.34
N ILE A 299 12.98 -3.89 0.20
CA ILE A 299 14.21 -3.39 -0.41
C ILE A 299 14.89 -2.35 0.48
N LEU A 300 14.11 -1.50 1.16
CA LEU A 300 14.62 -0.52 2.14
C LEU A 300 15.20 -1.17 3.41
N GLY A 301 15.01 -2.48 3.61
CA GLY A 301 15.42 -3.20 4.82
C GLY A 301 16.74 -3.96 4.76
N ASN A 302 17.19 -4.49 3.60
CA ASN A 302 18.19 -5.58 3.61
C ASN A 302 19.14 -5.71 2.39
N LEU A 303 19.19 -4.77 1.45
CA LEU A 303 20.07 -4.86 0.27
C LEU A 303 21.28 -3.94 0.35
N LYS A 304 22.45 -4.41 -0.13
CA LYS A 304 23.62 -3.55 -0.35
C LYS A 304 23.28 -2.47 -1.38
N GLU A 305 23.89 -1.30 -1.23
CA GLU A 305 23.59 -0.08 -2.02
C GLU A 305 23.59 -0.32 -3.56
N GLU A 306 24.45 -1.21 -4.06
CA GLU A 306 24.53 -1.58 -5.47
C GLU A 306 23.35 -2.47 -5.95
N GLU A 307 22.89 -3.40 -5.12
CA GLU A 307 21.75 -4.28 -5.44
C GLU A 307 20.42 -3.51 -5.31
N LEU A 308 20.33 -2.61 -4.32
CA LEU A 308 19.28 -1.62 -4.18
C LEU A 308 19.14 -0.74 -5.43
N ALA A 309 20.27 -0.23 -5.96
CA ALA A 309 20.27 0.61 -7.15
C ALA A 309 19.83 -0.15 -8.41
N LYS A 310 20.28 -1.41 -8.59
CA LYS A 310 19.86 -2.26 -9.72
C LYS A 310 18.38 -2.61 -9.66
N ALA A 311 17.86 -2.97 -8.48
CA ALA A 311 16.45 -3.28 -8.27
C ALA A 311 15.57 -2.04 -8.56
N LYS A 312 15.91 -0.88 -7.98
CA LYS A 312 15.20 0.38 -8.27
C LYS A 312 15.23 0.74 -9.75
N HIS A 313 16.39 0.60 -10.42
CA HIS A 313 16.50 0.92 -11.84
C HIS A 313 15.63 0.02 -12.73
N ALA A 314 15.64 -1.29 -12.49
CA ALA A 314 14.80 -2.23 -13.23
C ALA A 314 13.30 -1.95 -13.03
N MET A 315 12.89 -1.62 -11.79
CA MET A 315 11.52 -1.22 -11.48
C MET A 315 11.11 0.06 -12.21
N THR A 316 11.94 1.11 -12.14
CA THR A 316 11.67 2.37 -12.84
C THR A 316 11.58 2.18 -14.36
N GLN A 317 12.41 1.31 -14.95
CA GLN A 317 12.31 0.98 -16.38
C GLN A 317 10.95 0.34 -16.73
N GLY A 318 10.55 -0.71 -16.01
CA GLY A 318 9.27 -1.39 -16.27
C GLY A 318 8.07 -0.43 -16.16
N PHE A 319 8.07 0.44 -15.16
CA PHE A 319 7.03 1.47 -15.01
C PHE A 319 7.06 2.51 -16.13
N SER A 320 8.23 2.94 -16.57
CA SER A 320 8.36 3.91 -17.67
C SER A 320 7.83 3.34 -18.99
N GLU A 321 8.08 2.06 -19.27
CA GLU A 321 7.55 1.37 -20.45
C GLU A 321 6.02 1.25 -20.38
N MET A 322 5.52 0.82 -19.22
CA MET A 322 4.08 0.71 -18.97
C MET A 322 3.36 2.06 -19.13
N LEU A 323 3.94 3.13 -18.59
CA LEU A 323 3.43 4.50 -18.71
C LEU A 323 3.37 4.94 -20.17
N THR A 324 4.44 4.68 -20.93
CA THR A 324 4.51 5.01 -22.36
C THR A 324 3.41 4.30 -23.15
N ASN A 325 3.21 3.01 -22.90
CA ASN A 325 2.17 2.21 -23.56
C ASN A 325 0.75 2.67 -23.18
N ALA A 326 0.52 3.01 -21.90
CA ALA A 326 -0.76 3.51 -21.43
C ALA A 326 -1.13 4.84 -22.10
N ILE A 327 -0.17 5.78 -22.19
CA ILE A 327 -0.35 7.07 -22.87
C ILE A 327 -0.67 6.87 -24.36
N GLY A 328 0.11 6.04 -25.06
CA GLY A 328 -0.13 5.77 -26.48
C GLY A 328 -1.49 5.13 -26.76
N THR A 329 -1.90 4.19 -25.89
CA THR A 329 -3.22 3.54 -25.98
C THR A 329 -4.34 4.54 -25.72
N ARG A 330 -4.17 5.44 -24.74
CA ARG A 330 -5.15 6.48 -24.42
C ARG A 330 -5.36 7.42 -25.59
N ASP A 331 -4.28 7.90 -26.18
CA ASP A 331 -4.37 8.86 -27.28
C ASP A 331 -5.07 8.23 -28.50
N THR A 332 -4.78 6.95 -28.76
CA THR A 332 -5.48 6.14 -29.76
C THR A 332 -6.98 6.04 -29.46
N MET A 333 -7.35 5.75 -28.20
CA MET A 333 -8.74 5.68 -27.75
C MET A 333 -9.47 7.03 -27.89
N ILE A 334 -8.80 8.15 -27.59
CA ILE A 334 -9.36 9.49 -27.74
C ILE A 334 -9.68 9.78 -29.21
N ALA A 335 -8.74 9.52 -30.12
CA ALA A 335 -8.94 9.71 -31.55
C ALA A 335 -10.06 8.80 -32.09
N PHE A 336 -10.10 7.55 -31.62
CA PHE A 336 -11.13 6.59 -31.99
C PHE A 336 -12.52 7.02 -31.50
N LYS A 337 -12.64 7.50 -30.25
CA LYS A 337 -13.89 8.04 -29.70
C LYS A 337 -14.46 9.16 -30.57
N GLN A 338 -13.63 10.11 -30.99
CA GLN A 338 -14.04 11.21 -31.87
C GLN A 338 -14.58 10.69 -33.21
N THR A 339 -13.93 9.68 -33.78
CA THR A 339 -14.35 9.03 -35.02
C THR A 339 -15.72 8.36 -34.87
N VAL A 340 -15.93 7.59 -33.78
CA VAL A 340 -17.21 6.93 -33.50
C VAL A 340 -18.32 7.96 -33.24
N GLU A 341 -18.03 9.05 -32.52
CA GLU A 341 -18.99 10.12 -32.26
C GLU A 341 -19.47 10.79 -33.55
N ALA A 342 -18.56 10.99 -34.52
CA ALA A 342 -18.85 11.59 -35.82
C ALA A 342 -19.73 10.73 -36.74
N LEU A 343 -19.87 9.42 -36.48
CA LEU A 343 -20.69 8.55 -37.33
C LEU A 343 -22.16 9.01 -37.39
N PRO A 344 -22.78 9.00 -38.59
CA PRO A 344 -24.14 9.49 -38.77
C PRO A 344 -25.17 8.61 -38.05
N ARG A 345 -26.36 9.16 -37.83
CA ARG A 345 -27.48 8.39 -37.27
C ARG A 345 -28.10 7.51 -38.36
N ILE A 346 -28.14 6.20 -38.14
CA ILE A 346 -28.66 5.23 -39.13
C ILE A 346 -29.96 4.58 -38.63
N THR A 347 -29.86 3.70 -37.64
CA THR A 347 -31.02 3.06 -36.98
C THR A 347 -31.03 3.36 -35.50
N SER A 348 -32.19 3.19 -34.84
CA SER A 348 -32.27 3.38 -33.39
C SER A 348 -31.46 2.35 -32.59
N GLN A 349 -31.22 1.16 -33.15
CA GLN A 349 -30.32 0.16 -32.55
C GLN A 349 -28.85 0.55 -32.75
N PHE A 350 -28.47 0.94 -33.97
CA PHE A 350 -27.14 1.45 -34.26
C PHE A 350 -26.77 2.66 -33.40
N ASN A 351 -27.68 3.63 -33.27
CA ASN A 351 -27.45 4.80 -32.43
C ASN A 351 -27.25 4.45 -30.95
N ARG A 352 -27.97 3.42 -30.45
CA ARG A 352 -27.79 2.91 -29.08
C ARG A 352 -26.46 2.17 -28.91
N ALA A 353 -26.09 1.34 -29.87
CA ALA A 353 -24.80 0.63 -29.90
C ALA A 353 -23.64 1.61 -29.93
N LYS A 354 -23.71 2.64 -30.79
CA LYS A 354 -22.75 3.73 -30.87
C LYS A 354 -22.56 4.43 -29.53
N LYS A 355 -23.66 4.78 -28.84
CA LYS A 355 -23.61 5.42 -27.52
C LYS A 355 -22.91 4.54 -26.47
N ARG A 356 -23.25 3.25 -26.43
CA ARG A 356 -22.59 2.28 -25.53
C ARG A 356 -21.11 2.13 -25.81
N LEU A 357 -20.71 2.10 -27.08
CA LEU A 357 -19.30 2.04 -27.44
C LEU A 357 -18.55 3.30 -26.99
N VAL A 358 -19.14 4.49 -27.19
CA VAL A 358 -18.55 5.75 -26.70
C VAL A 358 -18.41 5.76 -25.18
N GLU A 359 -19.41 5.27 -24.44
CA GLU A 359 -19.34 5.11 -22.98
C GLU A 359 -18.20 4.15 -22.59
N ALA A 360 -18.08 2.98 -23.24
CA ALA A 360 -17.01 2.02 -22.99
C ALA A 360 -15.61 2.57 -23.28
N ILE A 361 -15.44 3.33 -24.37
CA ILE A 361 -14.17 3.99 -24.70
C ILE A 361 -13.84 5.06 -23.64
N THR A 362 -14.83 5.80 -23.15
CA THR A 362 -14.63 6.83 -22.12
C THR A 362 -14.13 6.21 -20.82
N GLU A 363 -14.75 5.12 -20.35
CA GLU A 363 -14.30 4.37 -19.18
C GLU A 363 -12.87 3.83 -19.30
N ASN A 364 -12.46 3.46 -20.52
CA ASN A 364 -11.10 3.04 -20.82
C ASN A 364 -10.11 4.22 -20.78
N ILE A 365 -10.48 5.38 -21.32
CA ILE A 365 -9.67 6.60 -21.23
C ILE A 365 -9.46 7.01 -19.78
N ASP A 366 -10.53 6.98 -18.96
CA ASP A 366 -10.46 7.32 -17.54
C ASP A 366 -9.55 6.36 -16.78
N TYR A 367 -9.68 5.05 -17.05
CA TYR A 367 -8.75 4.05 -16.53
C TYR A 367 -7.28 4.35 -16.88
N LEU A 368 -6.99 4.65 -18.14
CA LEU A 368 -5.62 4.90 -18.59
C LEU A 368 -5.03 6.16 -17.93
N ASN A 369 -5.87 7.17 -17.65
CA ASN A 369 -5.47 8.33 -16.86
C ASN A 369 -5.15 7.96 -15.40
N ASP A 370 -5.91 7.05 -14.79
CA ASP A 370 -5.64 6.55 -13.44
C ASP A 370 -4.32 5.77 -13.38
N VAL A 371 -4.04 4.94 -14.39
CA VAL A 371 -2.75 4.24 -14.54
C VAL A 371 -1.61 5.24 -14.63
N GLU A 372 -1.71 6.23 -15.53
CA GLU A 372 -0.68 7.27 -15.67
C GLU A 372 -0.40 7.97 -14.34
N ARG A 373 -1.45 8.43 -13.63
CA ARG A 373 -1.29 9.09 -12.33
C ARG A 373 -0.67 8.17 -11.28
N GLY A 374 -1.11 6.92 -11.21
CA GLY A 374 -0.61 5.95 -10.24
C GLY A 374 0.85 5.57 -10.50
N THR A 375 1.22 5.37 -11.77
CA THR A 375 2.60 5.06 -12.16
C THR A 375 3.53 6.24 -11.94
N LEU A 376 3.09 7.47 -12.21
CA LEU A 376 3.90 8.66 -11.92
C LEU A 376 4.22 8.78 -10.41
N LYS A 377 3.26 8.48 -9.53
CA LYS A 377 3.53 8.43 -8.08
C LYS A 377 4.60 7.39 -7.74
N LEU A 378 4.51 6.18 -8.29
CA LEU A 378 5.50 5.12 -8.06
C LEU A 378 6.91 5.47 -8.55
N ILE A 379 7.04 6.35 -9.56
CA ILE A 379 8.34 6.76 -10.12
C ILE A 379 8.97 7.92 -9.33
N PHE A 380 8.15 8.85 -8.83
CA PHE A 380 8.62 10.14 -8.31
C PHE A 380 8.47 10.33 -6.80
N ASP A 381 7.66 9.51 -6.11
CA ASP A 381 7.56 9.43 -4.65
C ASP A 381 8.42 8.25 -4.12
#